data_AF-A0A8S9ZBM3-F1
#
_entry.id   AF-A0A8S9ZBM3-F1
#
_cell.length_a   1.000
_cell.length_b   1.000
_cell.length_c   1.000
_cell.angle_alpha   90.00
_cell.angle_beta   90.00
_cell.angle_gamma   90.00
#
_symmetry.space_group_name_H-M   'P 1'
#
loop_
_entity.id
_entity.type
_entity.pdbx_description
1 polymer ?
#
loop_
_entity_poly.entity_id
_entity_poly.type
_entity_poly.pdbx_seq_one_letter_code
_entity_poly.pdbx_strand_id
1 'polypeptide(L)'
;MAKKNAIVRSLPSVETLGCTSVICSDKTGTLTTNQMSVSKMFFGGRCTWRSKLVFSLKGQILHDGIQINCASDDHKALKIATICSLCNDSSVDYNIGFFMKCYDKILKTKHAYEKVGEATETALVVLVEKMNVYNTPKSGLSPRDIGNVCNQ
;
A
#
# COMPACT_ATOMS: atom_id res chain seq x y z
N MET A 1 10.60 18.66 -22.98
CA MET A 1 9.63 18.64 -21.86
C MET A 1 8.68 17.44 -21.95
N ALA A 2 7.88 17.31 -23.02
CA ALA A 2 6.85 16.26 -23.14
C ALA A 2 7.37 14.80 -23.05
N LYS A 3 8.52 14.50 -23.67
CA LYS A 3 9.17 13.17 -23.54
C LYS A 3 9.61 12.84 -22.10
N LYS A 4 9.71 13.84 -21.22
CA LYS A 4 10.05 13.70 -19.79
C LYS A 4 8.81 13.88 -18.88
N ASN A 5 7.60 13.60 -19.38
CA ASN A 5 6.33 13.72 -18.66
C ASN A 5 5.98 15.14 -18.18
N ALA A 6 6.57 16.19 -18.77
CA ALA A 6 6.23 17.58 -18.48
C ALA A 6 5.41 18.17 -19.64
N ILE A 7 4.11 18.39 -19.39
CA ILE A 7 3.19 19.01 -20.36
C ILE A 7 3.22 20.52 -20.13
N VAL A 8 3.80 21.25 -21.08
CA VAL A 8 3.87 22.71 -21.05
C VAL A 8 2.64 23.26 -21.77
N ARG A 9 1.84 24.07 -21.06
CA ARG A 9 0.64 24.71 -21.64
C ARG A 9 0.92 26.08 -22.25
N SER A 10 2.01 26.73 -21.86
CA SER A 10 2.40 28.07 -22.33
C SER A 10 3.90 28.10 -22.61
N LEU A 11 4.31 28.49 -23.82
CA LEU A 11 5.72 28.51 -24.24
C LEU A 11 6.61 29.42 -23.37
N PRO A 12 6.17 30.64 -22.96
CA PRO A 12 6.92 31.49 -22.03
C PRO A 12 7.28 30.82 -20.69
N SER A 13 6.49 29.87 -20.21
CA SER A 13 6.73 29.20 -18.93
C SER A 13 8.01 28.35 -18.91
N VAL A 14 8.53 27.98 -20.08
CA VAL A 14 9.79 27.21 -20.19
C VAL A 14 10.98 28.04 -19.73
N GLU A 15 11.01 29.33 -20.07
CA GLU A 15 12.09 30.25 -19.71
C GLU A 15 12.00 30.62 -18.22
N THR A 16 10.79 30.94 -17.73
CA THR A 16 10.57 31.28 -16.31
C THR A 16 10.94 30.14 -15.36
N LEU A 17 10.73 28.88 -15.77
CA LEU A 17 11.14 27.72 -14.97
C LEU A 17 12.68 27.65 -14.80
N GLY A 18 13.45 28.17 -15.76
CA GLY A 18 14.91 28.25 -15.69
C GLY A 18 15.43 29.24 -14.65
N CYS A 19 14.65 30.28 -14.35
CA CYS A 19 15.00 31.34 -13.38
C CYS A 19 14.31 31.17 -12.02
N THR A 20 13.67 30.03 -11.77
CA THR A 20 12.92 29.80 -10.52
C THR A 20 13.88 29.57 -9.35
N SER A 21 13.77 30.38 -8.29
CA SER A 21 14.60 30.28 -7.07
C SER A 21 13.95 29.49 -5.93
N VAL A 22 12.62 29.34 -5.93
CA VAL A 22 11.85 28.65 -4.89
C VAL A 22 10.80 27.73 -5.54
N ILE A 23 10.71 26.49 -5.06
CA ILE A 23 9.71 25.52 -5.52
C ILE A 23 8.80 25.15 -4.33
N CYS A 24 7.53 25.53 -4.43
CA CYS A 24 6.49 25.05 -3.52
C CYS A 24 5.86 23.79 -4.13
N SER A 25 6.11 22.63 -3.52
CA SER A 25 5.51 21.36 -3.94
C SER A 25 4.55 20.85 -2.89
N ASP A 26 3.44 20.28 -3.33
CA ASP A 26 2.56 19.51 -2.46
C ASP A 26 3.23 18.18 -2.05
N LYS A 27 2.86 17.64 -0.89
CA LYS A 27 3.43 16.39 -0.37
C LYS A 27 2.78 15.17 -0.99
N THR A 28 1.46 15.11 -0.97
CA THR A 28 0.70 13.89 -1.31
C THR A 28 0.46 13.84 -2.81
N GLY A 29 0.92 12.78 -3.48
CA GLY A 29 0.76 12.64 -4.93
C GLY A 29 1.80 13.38 -5.78
N THR A 30 2.69 14.18 -5.16
CA THR A 30 3.85 14.81 -5.83
C THR A 30 5.17 14.32 -5.23
N LEU A 31 5.45 14.63 -3.95
CA LEU A 31 6.66 14.12 -3.28
C LEU A 31 6.53 12.65 -2.86
N THR A 32 5.31 12.22 -2.54
CA THR A 32 4.98 10.83 -2.18
C THR A 32 4.03 10.22 -3.20
N THR A 33 4.05 8.90 -3.33
CA THR A 33 3.24 8.16 -4.31
C THR A 33 1.75 8.05 -3.94
N ASN A 34 1.31 8.67 -2.84
CA ASN A 34 -0.03 8.51 -2.26
C ASN A 34 -0.43 7.03 -2.05
N GLN A 35 0.56 6.15 -1.87
CA GLN A 35 0.38 4.75 -1.52
C GLN A 35 0.75 4.59 -0.05
N MET A 36 -0.26 4.51 0.81
CA MET A 36 -0.03 4.33 2.23
C MET A 36 0.28 2.87 2.53
N SER A 37 1.19 2.63 3.46
CA SER A 37 1.57 1.30 3.91
C SER A 37 1.93 1.35 5.37
N VAL A 38 1.39 0.41 6.16
CA VAL A 38 1.77 0.25 7.55
C VAL A 38 3.24 -0.14 7.60
N SER A 39 4.06 0.74 8.19
CA SER A 39 5.51 0.54 8.28
C SER A 39 5.93 -0.08 9.61
N LYS A 40 5.16 0.19 10.68
CA LYS A 40 5.36 -0.36 12.02
C LYS A 40 4.05 -0.49 12.79
N MET A 41 3.94 -1.53 13.63
CA MET A 41 2.83 -1.74 14.56
C MET A 41 3.39 -2.25 15.90
N PHE A 42 2.66 -2.02 16.99
CA PHE A 42 3.06 -2.45 18.34
C PHE A 42 1.83 -2.80 19.16
N PHE A 43 1.89 -3.88 19.93
CA PHE A 43 0.83 -4.29 20.85
C PHE A 43 1.28 -5.25 21.96
N GLY A 44 0.73 -5.05 23.16
CA GLY A 44 0.94 -5.93 24.33
C GLY A 44 2.14 -5.58 25.21
N GLY A 45 1.86 -5.25 26.48
CA GLY A 45 2.84 -4.75 27.45
C GLY A 45 3.86 -5.77 27.95
N ARG A 46 5.12 -5.56 27.57
CA ARG A 46 6.23 -5.34 28.50
C ARG A 46 7.12 -4.28 27.87
N CYS A 47 7.52 -3.30 28.66
CA CYS A 47 8.35 -2.17 28.28
C CYS A 47 9.71 -2.65 27.75
N THR A 48 9.77 -3.03 26.49
CA THR A 48 10.99 -3.01 25.70
C THR A 48 10.65 -2.28 24.43
N TRP A 49 11.11 -1.04 24.39
CA TRP A 49 11.18 -0.06 23.29
C TRP A 49 11.74 -0.59 21.94
N ARG A 50 11.82 -1.91 21.73
CA ARG A 50 12.63 -2.53 20.69
C ARG A 50 11.86 -3.38 19.68
N SER A 51 10.61 -3.77 19.93
CA SER A 51 9.82 -4.52 18.94
C SER A 51 9.33 -3.60 17.82
N LYS A 52 10.25 -3.09 17.00
CA LYS A 52 9.95 -2.44 15.74
C LYS A 52 9.56 -3.55 14.78
N LEU A 53 8.26 -3.79 14.64
CA LEU A 53 7.79 -4.56 13.50
C LEU A 53 8.07 -3.73 12.25
N VAL A 54 9.17 -3.98 11.54
CA VAL A 54 9.49 -3.24 10.31
C VAL A 54 8.84 -3.99 9.17
N PHE A 55 7.83 -3.37 8.57
CA PHE A 55 7.15 -3.96 7.43
C PHE A 55 7.95 -3.68 6.15
N SER A 56 8.38 -4.77 5.51
CA SER A 56 8.89 -4.70 4.15
C SER A 56 7.73 -4.75 3.17
N LEU A 57 7.85 -4.01 2.07
CA LEU A 57 6.90 -4.02 0.95
C LEU A 57 6.67 -5.43 0.37
N LYS A 58 7.53 -6.40 0.70
CA LYS A 58 7.45 -7.82 0.30
C LYS A 58 6.73 -8.76 1.28
N GLY A 59 5.84 -8.23 2.12
CA GLY A 59 4.73 -9.03 2.69
C GLY A 59 5.07 -9.93 3.89
N GLN A 60 6.18 -9.70 4.57
CA GLN A 60 6.54 -10.46 5.77
C GLN A 60 6.55 -9.56 7.00
N ILE A 61 6.17 -10.14 8.14
CA ILE A 61 6.19 -9.48 9.44
C ILE A 61 7.48 -9.88 10.16
N LEU A 62 8.27 -8.88 10.52
CA LEU A 62 9.60 -9.05 11.11
C LEU A 62 9.59 -8.50 12.53
N HIS A 63 9.87 -9.32 13.52
CA HIS A 63 10.12 -8.91 14.90
C HIS A 63 11.61 -9.01 15.20
N ASP A 64 12.26 -7.88 15.53
CA ASP A 64 13.71 -7.81 15.77
C ASP A 64 14.57 -8.42 14.62
N GLY A 65 14.08 -8.32 13.38
CA GLY A 65 14.74 -8.87 12.20
C GLY A 65 14.43 -10.34 11.91
N ILE A 66 13.65 -11.01 12.77
CA ILE A 66 13.24 -12.40 12.61
C ILE A 66 11.80 -12.44 12.07
N GLN A 67 11.55 -13.26 11.05
CA GLN A 67 10.21 -13.47 10.53
C GLN A 67 9.36 -14.18 11.58
N ILE A 68 8.23 -13.58 11.94
CA ILE A 68 7.27 -14.17 12.87
C ILE A 68 6.01 -14.59 12.12
N ASN A 69 5.45 -15.71 12.53
CA ASN A 69 4.11 -16.09 12.12
C ASN A 69 3.11 -15.54 13.15
N CYS A 70 2.21 -14.65 12.73
CA CYS A 70 1.19 -14.10 13.63
C CYS A 70 0.03 -15.07 13.90
N ALA A 71 0.03 -16.26 13.31
CA ALA A 71 -0.95 -17.31 13.59
C ALA A 71 -0.66 -18.15 14.85
N SER A 72 0.47 -17.92 15.53
CA SER A 72 0.66 -18.46 16.89
C SER A 72 -0.38 -17.87 17.84
N ASP A 73 -0.81 -18.62 18.87
CA ASP A 73 -1.87 -18.38 19.89
C ASP A 73 -1.83 -17.04 20.68
N ASP A 74 -1.15 -16.00 20.19
CA ASP A 74 -1.20 -14.67 20.78
C ASP A 74 -2.53 -13.99 20.43
N HIS A 75 -3.48 -14.09 21.36
CA HIS A 75 -4.76 -13.38 21.31
C HIS A 75 -4.65 -11.88 21.02
N LYS A 76 -3.50 -11.24 21.25
CA LYS A 76 -3.31 -9.80 20.97
C LYS A 76 -3.19 -9.50 19.48
N ALA A 77 -2.44 -10.33 18.74
CA ALA A 77 -2.29 -10.17 17.30
C ALA A 77 -3.63 -10.36 16.59
N LEU A 78 -4.39 -11.37 17.04
CA LEU A 78 -5.75 -11.62 16.58
C LEU A 78 -6.65 -10.40 16.82
N LYS A 79 -6.71 -9.87 18.05
CA LYS A 79 -7.57 -8.71 18.37
C LYS A 79 -7.28 -7.50 17.50
N ILE A 80 -6.02 -7.21 17.21
CA ILE A 80 -5.67 -6.06 16.37
C ILE A 80 -5.99 -6.30 14.91
N ALA A 81 -5.74 -7.49 14.39
CA ALA A 81 -6.18 -7.84 13.05
C ALA A 81 -7.71 -7.70 12.92
N THR A 82 -8.46 -8.18 13.92
CA THR A 82 -9.92 -8.02 13.96
C THR A 82 -10.35 -6.55 14.01
N ILE A 83 -9.70 -5.69 14.80
CA ILE A 83 -10.01 -4.24 14.83
C ILE A 83 -9.71 -3.61 13.47
N CYS A 84 -8.57 -3.91 12.86
CA CYS A 84 -8.18 -3.39 11.55
C CYS A 84 -9.10 -3.87 10.40
N SER A 85 -9.73 -5.03 10.56
CA SER A 85 -10.71 -5.60 9.63
C SER A 85 -12.09 -4.98 9.82
N LEU A 86 -12.60 -4.96 11.06
CA LEU A 86 -13.98 -4.55 11.36
C LEU A 86 -14.19 -3.03 11.40
N CYS A 87 -13.19 -2.26 11.85
CA CYS A 87 -13.27 -0.79 11.91
C CYS A 87 -12.71 -0.18 10.61
N ASN A 88 -13.15 -0.69 9.47
CA ASN A 88 -12.61 -0.34 8.16
C ASN A 88 -13.68 -0.44 7.08
N ASP A 89 -13.88 0.64 6.31
CA ASP A 89 -14.84 0.71 5.20
C ASP A 89 -14.16 0.56 3.82
N SER A 90 -12.83 0.45 3.80
CA SER A 90 -12.04 0.33 2.58
C SER A 90 -11.75 -1.13 2.22
N SER A 91 -11.43 -1.37 0.95
CA SER A 91 -11.04 -2.69 0.44
C SER A 91 -9.94 -2.57 -0.62
N VAL A 92 -9.38 -3.72 -1.01
CA VAL A 92 -8.41 -3.79 -2.09
C VAL A 92 -9.05 -4.52 -3.26
N ASP A 93 -8.99 -3.92 -4.46
CA ASP A 93 -9.44 -4.59 -5.68
C ASP A 93 -8.25 -4.88 -6.59
N TYR A 94 -8.36 -5.96 -7.36
CA TYR A 94 -7.35 -6.33 -8.33
C TYR A 94 -7.81 -5.92 -9.72
N ASN A 95 -7.29 -4.80 -10.22
CA ASN A 95 -7.69 -4.28 -11.51
C ASN A 95 -6.96 -5.04 -12.62
N ILE A 96 -7.75 -5.71 -13.47
CA ILE A 96 -7.29 -6.29 -14.74
C ILE A 96 -7.66 -5.31 -15.84
N GLY A 97 -7.07 -4.12 -15.80
CA GLY A 97 -7.44 -3.02 -16.69
C GLY A 97 -7.01 -3.28 -18.13
N PHE A 98 -7.98 -3.46 -19.02
CA PHE A 98 -7.81 -3.37 -20.48
C PHE A 98 -8.07 -1.91 -20.89
N PHE A 99 -7.03 -1.09 -21.06
CA PHE A 99 -7.23 0.28 -21.52
C PHE A 99 -7.32 0.31 -23.05
N MET A 100 -8.45 0.77 -23.59
CA MET A 100 -8.61 0.95 -25.04
C MET A 100 -7.82 2.17 -25.54
N LYS A 101 -7.20 1.99 -26.71
CA LYS A 101 -6.18 2.85 -27.34
C LYS A 101 -6.68 4.27 -27.66
N CYS A 102 -5.91 5.28 -27.26
CA CYS A 102 -5.75 6.54 -28.02
C CYS A 102 -4.25 6.88 -28.06
N TYR A 103 -3.66 6.82 -29.26
CA TYR A 103 -2.27 7.20 -29.61
C TYR A 103 -1.09 6.38 -29.00
N ASP A 104 -0.56 5.48 -29.83
CA ASP A 104 0.85 5.07 -30.01
C ASP A 104 1.81 4.91 -28.80
N LYS A 105 1.33 4.39 -27.67
CA LYS A 105 2.19 3.78 -26.65
C LYS A 105 1.73 2.35 -26.36
N ILE A 106 2.67 1.40 -26.37
CA ILE A 106 2.44 0.00 -25.98
C ILE A 106 1.90 -0.03 -24.54
N LEU A 107 0.62 -0.40 -24.42
CA LEU A 107 -0.08 -0.59 -23.15
C LEU A 107 0.38 -1.91 -22.52
N LYS A 108 1.08 -1.82 -21.39
CA LYS A 108 1.23 -2.96 -20.49
C LYS A 108 -0.07 -3.10 -19.71
N THR A 109 -0.64 -4.30 -19.69
CA THR A 109 -1.67 -4.66 -18.71
C THR A 109 -1.12 -4.35 -17.32
N LYS A 110 -1.73 -3.40 -16.60
CA LYS A 110 -1.38 -3.16 -15.21
C LYS A 110 -2.05 -4.24 -14.38
N HIS A 111 -1.32 -5.32 -14.15
CA HIS A 111 -1.64 -6.31 -13.13
C HIS A 111 -1.26 -5.73 -11.77
N ALA A 112 -2.15 -4.95 -11.18
CA ALA A 112 -1.89 -4.25 -9.94
C ALA A 112 -3.12 -4.20 -9.03
N TYR A 113 -2.86 -4.28 -7.72
CA TYR A 113 -3.86 -4.00 -6.70
C TYR A 113 -4.09 -2.49 -6.61
N GLU A 114 -5.36 -2.09 -6.64
CA GLU A 114 -5.80 -0.71 -6.48
C GLU A 114 -6.58 -0.57 -5.18
N LYS A 115 -6.47 0.62 -4.58
CA LYS A 115 -7.20 0.95 -3.36
C LYS A 115 -8.65 1.27 -3.69
N VAL A 116 -9.58 0.79 -2.87
CA VAL A 116 -10.99 1.18 -2.89
C VAL A 116 -11.30 1.80 -1.53
N GLY A 117 -11.49 3.13 -1.50
CA GLY A 117 -11.66 3.90 -0.27
C GLY A 117 -10.43 4.73 0.11
N GLU A 118 -10.29 5.01 1.40
CA GLU A 118 -9.24 5.86 1.94
C GLU A 118 -7.88 5.15 1.96
N ALA A 119 -6.80 5.91 1.71
CA ALA A 119 -5.46 5.33 1.63
C ALA A 119 -5.02 4.72 2.97
N THR A 120 -5.39 5.37 4.08
CA THR A 120 -5.11 4.95 5.46
C THR A 120 -5.74 3.61 5.78
N GLU A 121 -7.00 3.46 5.44
CA GLU A 121 -7.82 2.28 5.70
C GLU A 121 -7.42 1.10 4.81
N THR A 122 -7.16 1.36 3.53
CA THR A 122 -6.64 0.35 2.60
C THR A 122 -5.30 -0.23 3.10
N ALA A 123 -4.46 0.60 3.72
CA ALA A 123 -3.19 0.12 4.30
C ALA A 123 -3.40 -0.87 5.46
N LEU A 124 -4.51 -0.76 6.20
CA LEU A 124 -4.90 -1.69 7.26
C LEU A 124 -5.43 -3.01 6.68
N VAL A 125 -6.20 -2.98 5.58
CA VAL A 125 -6.62 -4.21 4.87
C VAL A 125 -5.38 -5.00 4.43
N VAL A 126 -4.44 -4.32 3.79
CA VAL A 126 -3.16 -4.94 3.36
C VAL A 126 -2.35 -5.44 4.55
N LEU A 127 -2.45 -4.81 5.73
CA LEU A 127 -1.82 -5.27 6.95
C LEU A 127 -2.43 -6.60 7.42
N VAL A 128 -3.76 -6.68 7.51
CA VAL A 128 -4.49 -7.90 7.92
C VAL A 128 -4.14 -9.07 7.00
N GLU A 129 -4.11 -8.82 5.69
CA GLU A 129 -3.71 -9.82 4.69
C GLU A 129 -2.29 -10.33 4.85
N LYS A 130 -1.37 -9.48 5.32
CA LYS A 130 0.02 -9.86 5.61
C LYS A 130 0.17 -10.57 6.94
N MET A 131 -0.66 -10.22 7.93
CA MET A 131 -0.66 -10.88 9.23
C MET A 131 -1.12 -12.32 9.13
N ASN A 132 -2.14 -12.58 8.30
CA ASN A 132 -2.72 -13.91 8.12
C ASN A 132 -2.88 -14.68 9.45
N VAL A 133 -3.53 -14.04 10.42
CA VAL A 133 -3.66 -14.55 11.80
C VAL A 133 -4.39 -15.90 11.87
N TYR A 134 -5.20 -16.22 10.87
CA TYR A 134 -5.93 -17.48 10.77
C TYR A 134 -5.18 -18.58 9.99
N ASN A 135 -3.96 -18.28 9.50
CA ASN A 135 -3.18 -19.18 8.64
C ASN A 135 -3.98 -19.70 7.42
N THR A 136 -4.79 -18.84 6.82
CA THR A 136 -5.64 -19.21 5.68
C THR A 136 -4.76 -19.52 4.48
N PRO A 137 -4.94 -20.68 3.80
CA PRO A 137 -4.16 -21.04 2.62
C PRO A 137 -4.50 -20.09 1.46
N LYS A 138 -3.48 -19.43 0.92
CA LYS A 138 -3.63 -18.53 -0.25
C LYS A 138 -3.39 -19.24 -1.60
N SER A 139 -3.06 -20.53 -1.57
CA SER A 139 -2.81 -21.34 -2.77
C SER A 139 -4.09 -21.63 -3.54
N GLY A 140 -4.13 -21.29 -4.83
CA GLY A 140 -5.26 -21.59 -5.72
C GLY A 140 -6.36 -20.52 -5.76
N LEU A 141 -6.23 -19.44 -4.99
CA LEU A 141 -7.17 -18.31 -5.02
C LEU A 141 -6.87 -17.37 -6.19
N SER A 142 -7.91 -16.69 -6.69
CA SER A 142 -7.71 -15.65 -7.70
C SER A 142 -6.97 -14.46 -7.08
N PRO A 143 -6.22 -13.67 -7.87
CA PRO A 143 -5.57 -12.46 -7.36
C PRO A 143 -6.53 -11.49 -6.67
N ARG A 144 -7.80 -11.46 -7.09
CA ARG A 144 -8.83 -10.63 -6.44
C ARG A 144 -9.16 -11.13 -5.03
N ASP A 145 -9.32 -12.44 -4.88
CA ASP A 145 -9.68 -13.05 -3.60
C ASP A 145 -8.52 -13.00 -2.60
N ILE A 146 -7.28 -13.13 -3.09
CA ILE A 146 -6.06 -13.00 -2.26
C ILE A 146 -6.00 -11.65 -1.54
N GLY A 147 -6.59 -10.60 -2.12
CA GLY A 147 -6.60 -9.26 -1.55
C GLY A 147 -7.52 -9.07 -0.34
N ASN A 148 -8.50 -9.96 -0.13
CA ASN A 148 -9.53 -9.80 0.90
C ASN A 148 -9.83 -11.09 1.71
N VAL A 149 -9.06 -12.16 1.53
CA VAL A 149 -9.34 -13.47 2.14
C VAL A 149 -9.20 -13.48 3.67
N CYS A 150 -8.26 -12.71 4.21
CA CYS A 150 -8.02 -12.58 5.65
C CYS A 150 -8.80 -11.41 6.27
N ASN A 151 -9.33 -10.50 5.45
CA ASN A 151 -10.15 -9.36 5.87
C ASN A 151 -11.62 -9.76 6.08
N GLN A 152 -11.84 -10.60 7.10
CA GLN A 152 -13.15 -11.09 7.55
C GLN A 152 -13.51 -10.56 8.93
#